data_AF-A0A6M3Y7U8-F1
#
_entry.id   AF-A0A6M3Y7U8-F1
#
_cell.length_a   1.000
_cell.length_b   1.000
_cell.length_c   1.000
_cell.angle_alpha   90.00
_cell.angle_beta   90.00
_cell.angle_gamma   90.00
#
_symmetry.space_group_name_H-M   'P 1'
#
loop_
_entity.id
_entity.type
_entity.pdbx_description
1 polymer ?
#
loop_
_entity_poly.entity_id
_entity_poly.type
_entity_poly.pdbx_seq_one_letter_code
_entity_poly.pdbx_strand_id
1 'polypeptide(L)'
;MLDIYALSWYNKGGGDDMFKLGEIKRGSELGRAYYNKFIWHACVGCGKERWEEILKGQPRYLMCRSCGDKSRDNQGVNNSQWKGGRFKQRQGYILVRLYPDDLYYSMANSHHYVFEHRLIVAKHLGRPLEEYEKVHHKNGIRDDNRCPGNLELWIEKQPSGQRIEDILEYAYWVIDKYGKGWKFQKPCPDCNKSGWMDKG
;
A
#
# COMPACT_ATOMS: atom_id res chain seq x y z
N MET A 1 44.49 -21.14 -15.36
CA MET A 1 43.86 -20.37 -16.45
C MET A 1 42.37 -20.66 -16.40
N LEU A 2 41.58 -19.60 -16.38
CA LEU A 2 40.15 -19.53 -16.06
C LEU A 2 39.26 -19.92 -17.25
N ASP A 3 38.07 -20.47 -16.94
CA ASP A 3 36.76 -20.29 -17.61
C ASP A 3 35.81 -21.37 -17.01
N ILE A 4 35.02 -21.17 -15.95
CA ILE A 4 33.79 -20.36 -15.82
C ILE A 4 32.95 -20.34 -17.10
N TYR A 5 31.84 -21.09 -17.18
CA TYR A 5 30.48 -20.60 -17.46
C TYR A 5 29.45 -21.73 -17.63
N ALA A 6 28.42 -21.65 -16.76
CA ALA A 6 27.00 -21.97 -16.97
C ALA A 6 26.53 -23.41 -17.27
N LEU A 7 26.01 -24.03 -16.21
CA LEU A 7 24.89 -24.99 -16.26
C LEU A 7 23.70 -24.40 -17.03
N SER A 8 23.58 -24.70 -18.32
CA SER A 8 22.37 -24.43 -19.11
C SER A 8 21.41 -25.62 -19.01
N TRP A 9 20.43 -25.51 -18.11
CA TRP A 9 19.20 -26.32 -18.12
C TRP A 9 18.21 -25.78 -19.17
N TYR A 10 18.66 -25.54 -20.39
CA TYR A 10 17.80 -25.07 -21.48
C TYR A 10 18.19 -25.73 -22.80
N ASN A 11 17.18 -26.31 -23.45
CA ASN A 11 17.19 -26.91 -24.78
C ASN A 11 17.97 -28.23 -24.96
N LYS A 12 17.31 -29.33 -24.63
CA LYS A 12 17.40 -30.56 -25.45
C LYS A 12 16.02 -30.85 -26.04
N GLY A 13 15.67 -30.08 -27.08
CA GLY A 13 14.56 -30.34 -27.98
C GLY A 13 15.08 -30.17 -29.40
N GLY A 14 16.08 -30.96 -29.77
CA GLY A 14 16.61 -31.05 -31.12
C GLY A 14 16.08 -32.32 -31.77
N GLY A 15 15.19 -32.13 -32.73
CA GLY A 15 14.53 -33.16 -33.53
C GLY A 15 13.29 -32.53 -34.15
N ASP A 16 13.31 -32.27 -35.45
CA ASP A 16 12.25 -31.63 -36.24
C ASP A 16 10.98 -32.49 -36.36
N ASP A 17 10.45 -32.99 -35.25
CA ASP A 17 9.10 -33.52 -35.15
C ASP A 17 8.16 -32.36 -34.80
N MET A 18 7.56 -31.79 -35.83
CA MET A 18 6.53 -30.76 -35.68
C MET A 18 5.28 -31.41 -35.06
N PHE A 19 5.11 -31.25 -33.74
CA PHE A 19 3.94 -31.74 -33.03
C PHE A 19 2.65 -31.13 -33.61
N LYS A 20 1.59 -31.94 -33.69
CA LYS A 20 0.30 -31.48 -34.24
C LYS A 20 -0.64 -31.06 -33.13
N LEU A 21 -1.37 -29.96 -33.31
CA LEU A 21 -2.44 -29.59 -32.38
C LEU A 21 -3.44 -30.75 -32.23
N GLY A 22 -3.73 -31.11 -30.98
CA GLY A 22 -4.59 -32.24 -30.64
C GLY A 22 -3.87 -33.59 -30.57
N GLU A 23 -2.56 -33.66 -30.87
CA GLU A 23 -1.77 -34.89 -30.70
C GLU A 23 -1.77 -35.33 -29.24
N ILE A 24 -1.98 -36.62 -28.98
CA ILE A 24 -2.03 -37.19 -27.63
C ILE A 24 -0.87 -38.17 -27.43
N LYS A 25 -0.08 -37.96 -26.38
CA LYS A 25 1.01 -38.85 -25.95
C LYS A 25 0.89 -39.20 -24.47
N ARG A 26 1.36 -40.37 -24.08
CA ARG A 26 1.55 -40.74 -22.67
C ARG A 26 2.77 -40.01 -22.12
N GLY A 27 2.78 -39.72 -20.83
CA GLY A 27 3.92 -39.05 -20.18
C GLY A 27 5.25 -39.78 -20.40
N SER A 28 5.24 -41.12 -20.43
CA SER A 28 6.42 -41.95 -20.74
C SER A 28 7.02 -41.66 -22.13
N GLU A 29 6.18 -41.37 -23.14
CA GLU A 29 6.62 -41.03 -24.51
C GLU A 29 7.23 -39.62 -24.58
N LEU A 30 6.98 -38.79 -23.56
CA LEU A 30 7.53 -37.44 -23.41
C LEU A 30 8.70 -37.40 -22.42
N GLY A 31 9.24 -38.56 -22.01
CA GLY A 31 10.33 -38.66 -21.04
C GLY A 31 9.93 -38.32 -19.60
N ARG A 32 8.64 -38.39 -19.25
CA ARG A 32 8.12 -38.13 -17.90
C ARG A 32 7.89 -39.44 -17.16
N ALA A 33 8.11 -39.44 -15.84
CA ALA A 33 7.94 -40.61 -14.97
C ALA A 33 6.48 -41.03 -14.70
N TYR A 34 5.50 -40.31 -15.27
CA TYR A 34 4.07 -40.49 -14.99
C TYR A 34 3.32 -41.06 -16.20
N TYR A 35 2.30 -41.88 -15.95
CA TYR A 35 1.47 -42.54 -16.98
C TYR A 35 0.30 -41.70 -17.51
N ASN A 36 0.18 -40.44 -17.07
CA ASN A 36 -0.91 -39.56 -17.49
C ASN A 36 -0.81 -39.27 -19.00
N LYS A 37 -1.96 -39.02 -19.64
CA LYS A 37 -2.03 -38.62 -21.05
C LYS A 37 -1.89 -37.11 -21.15
N PHE A 38 -1.16 -36.65 -22.15
CA PHE A 38 -0.94 -35.25 -22.48
C PHE A 38 -1.42 -34.99 -23.90
N ILE A 39 -1.92 -33.79 -24.13
CA ILE A 39 -2.35 -33.29 -25.44
C ILE A 39 -1.49 -32.08 -25.82
N TRP A 40 -1.05 -32.01 -27.08
CA TRP A 40 -0.43 -30.81 -27.62
C TRP A 40 -1.50 -29.77 -27.89
N HIS A 41 -1.51 -28.70 -27.10
CA HIS A 41 -2.62 -27.73 -27.02
C HIS A 41 -2.11 -26.29 -27.08
N ALA A 42 -2.82 -25.44 -27.84
CA ALA A 42 -2.54 -24.01 -27.93
C ALA A 42 -3.28 -23.23 -26.85
N CYS A 43 -2.58 -22.34 -26.14
CA CYS A 43 -3.21 -21.43 -25.19
C CYS A 43 -4.25 -20.54 -25.87
N VAL A 44 -5.51 -20.56 -25.39
CA VAL A 44 -6.57 -19.70 -25.95
C VAL A 44 -6.31 -18.20 -25.81
N GLY A 45 -5.43 -17.79 -24.89
CA GLY A 45 -5.10 -16.38 -24.65
C GLY A 45 -3.88 -15.84 -25.40
N CYS A 46 -2.92 -16.68 -25.80
CA CYS A 46 -1.70 -16.21 -26.49
C CYS A 46 -1.20 -17.09 -27.63
N GLY A 47 -1.91 -18.17 -27.97
CA GLY A 47 -1.56 -19.09 -29.05
C GLY A 47 -0.38 -20.02 -28.76
N LYS A 48 0.41 -19.77 -27.70
CA LYS A 48 1.58 -20.61 -27.37
C LYS A 48 1.17 -22.07 -27.13
N GLU A 49 1.84 -22.95 -27.84
CA GLU A 49 1.61 -24.39 -27.82
C GLU A 49 2.42 -25.06 -26.70
N ARG A 50 1.87 -26.13 -26.13
CA ARG A 50 2.52 -26.93 -25.08
C ARG A 50 1.85 -28.29 -24.94
N TRP A 51 2.57 -29.23 -24.32
CA TRP A 51 1.96 -30.42 -23.73
C TRP A 51 1.18 -30.06 -22.47
N GLU A 52 -0.12 -30.28 -22.47
CA GLU A 52 -1.03 -30.09 -21.33
C GLU A 52 -1.61 -31.44 -20.91
N GLU A 53 -1.78 -31.65 -19.60
CA GLU A 53 -2.36 -32.90 -19.10
C GLU A 53 -3.82 -33.01 -19.50
N ILE A 54 -4.29 -34.20 -19.87
CA ILE A 54 -5.71 -34.45 -20.16
C ILE A 54 -6.42 -34.82 -18.85
N LEU A 55 -7.48 -34.09 -18.51
CA LEU A 55 -8.37 -34.39 -17.40
C LEU A 55 -9.81 -34.47 -17.91
N LYS A 56 -10.51 -35.57 -17.64
CA LYS A 56 -11.90 -35.80 -18.11
C LYS A 56 -12.08 -35.61 -19.63
N GLY A 57 -11.09 -36.02 -20.42
CA GLY A 57 -11.13 -35.97 -21.90
C GLY A 57 -10.84 -34.60 -22.51
N GLN A 58 -10.44 -33.61 -21.71
CA GLN A 58 -10.11 -32.25 -22.17
C GLN A 58 -8.73 -31.82 -21.64
N PRO A 59 -8.05 -30.84 -22.26
CA PRO A 59 -6.87 -30.22 -21.66
C PRO A 59 -7.22 -29.66 -20.29
N ARG A 60 -6.45 -30.01 -19.26
CA ARG A 60 -6.66 -29.60 -17.87
C ARG A 60 -6.74 -28.08 -17.73
N TYR A 61 -5.94 -27.36 -18.52
CA TYR A 61 -5.99 -25.90 -18.61
C TYR A 61 -6.02 -25.44 -20.07
N LEU A 62 -7.08 -24.71 -20.45
CA LEU A 62 -7.19 -24.12 -21.78
C LEU A 62 -6.21 -22.95 -22.00
N MET A 63 -5.83 -22.25 -20.92
CA MET A 63 -4.85 -21.15 -20.93
C MET A 63 -3.53 -21.58 -20.29
N CYS A 64 -2.42 -21.02 -20.78
CA CYS A 64 -1.14 -21.13 -20.09
C CYS A 64 -1.15 -20.31 -18.79
N ARG A 65 -0.25 -20.64 -17.85
CA ARG A 65 -0.17 -19.98 -16.54
C ARG A 65 -0.08 -18.46 -16.63
N SER A 66 0.75 -17.92 -17.54
CA SER A 66 0.91 -16.48 -17.68
C SER A 66 -0.35 -15.78 -18.20
N CYS A 67 -1.11 -16.39 -19.11
CA CYS A 67 -2.41 -15.87 -19.53
C CYS A 67 -3.46 -15.98 -18.42
N GLY A 68 -3.50 -17.12 -17.71
CA GLY A 68 -4.38 -17.31 -16.57
C GLY A 68 -4.13 -16.31 -15.45
N ASP A 69 -2.85 -16.04 -15.12
CA ASP A 69 -2.46 -15.07 -14.10
C ASP A 69 -2.84 -13.63 -14.52
N LYS A 70 -2.70 -13.29 -15.82
CA LYS A 70 -3.13 -11.98 -16.35
C LYS A 70 -4.64 -11.79 -16.35
N SER A 71 -5.42 -12.86 -16.53
CA SER A 71 -6.89 -12.80 -16.53
C SER A 71 -7.52 -12.70 -15.15
N ARG A 72 -6.73 -12.90 -14.08
CA ARG A 72 -7.25 -12.79 -12.70
C ARG A 72 -7.32 -11.33 -12.30
N ASP A 73 -8.54 -10.84 -12.08
CA ASP A 73 -8.73 -9.59 -11.36
C ASP A 73 -8.56 -9.84 -9.85
N ASN A 74 -7.34 -9.65 -9.35
CA ASN A 74 -7.01 -9.73 -7.93
C ASN A 74 -6.77 -8.33 -7.35
N GLN A 75 -7.50 -7.31 -7.82
CA GLN A 75 -7.37 -5.95 -7.34
C GLN A 75 -8.56 -5.56 -6.45
N GLY A 76 -8.32 -4.60 -5.54
CA GLY A 76 -9.37 -4.06 -4.68
C GLY A 76 -10.17 -5.16 -4.00
N VAL A 77 -11.50 -5.05 -4.06
CA VAL A 77 -12.44 -6.01 -3.46
C VAL A 77 -12.32 -7.45 -3.98
N ASN A 78 -11.76 -7.65 -5.18
CA ASN A 78 -11.57 -8.98 -5.75
C ASN A 78 -10.30 -9.67 -5.20
N ASN A 79 -9.43 -8.93 -4.49
CA ASN A 79 -8.31 -9.50 -3.78
C ASN A 79 -8.75 -10.01 -2.39
N SER A 80 -8.57 -11.31 -2.10
CA SER A 80 -8.89 -11.87 -0.79
C SER A 80 -8.08 -11.28 0.37
N GLN A 81 -6.94 -10.63 0.08
CA GLN A 81 -6.13 -9.90 1.06
C GLN A 81 -6.57 -8.44 1.24
N TRP A 82 -7.61 -7.99 0.54
CA TRP A 82 -8.10 -6.63 0.63
C TRP A 82 -8.77 -6.36 1.97
N LYS A 83 -8.29 -5.31 2.64
CA LYS A 83 -8.79 -4.87 3.95
C LYS A 83 -9.46 -3.50 3.86
N GLY A 84 -10.32 -3.32 2.86
CA GLY A 84 -11.04 -2.07 2.65
C GLY A 84 -10.11 -0.88 2.29
N GLY A 85 -8.98 -1.15 1.65
CA GLY A 85 -7.99 -0.11 1.32
C GLY A 85 -7.13 0.33 2.50
N ARG A 86 -7.10 -0.45 3.59
CA ARG A 86 -6.23 -0.22 4.74
C ARG A 86 -4.95 -1.04 4.63
N PHE A 87 -3.80 -0.41 4.83
CA PHE A 87 -2.49 -1.05 4.77
C PHE A 87 -1.60 -0.58 5.92
N LYS A 88 -1.08 -1.53 6.71
CA LYS A 88 -0.11 -1.23 7.77
C LYS A 88 1.31 -1.28 7.19
N GLN A 89 2.00 -0.16 7.20
CA GLN A 89 3.39 -0.04 6.77
C GLN A 89 4.35 -0.68 7.77
N ARG A 90 5.58 -0.97 7.31
CA ARG A 90 6.67 -1.50 8.16
C ARG A 90 7.00 -0.58 9.33
N GLN A 91 6.83 0.73 9.15
CA GLN A 91 7.06 1.73 10.19
C GLN A 91 5.96 1.75 11.26
N GLY A 92 4.89 0.94 11.13
CA GLY A 92 3.81 0.84 12.11
C GLY A 92 2.60 1.72 11.80
N TYR A 93 2.71 2.66 10.87
CA TYR A 93 1.58 3.50 10.45
C TYR A 93 0.56 2.73 9.61
N ILE A 94 -0.71 3.11 9.76
CA ILE A 94 -1.80 2.65 8.90
C ILE A 94 -2.07 3.70 7.83
N LEU A 95 -2.14 3.27 6.57
CA LEU A 95 -2.62 4.08 5.46
C LEU A 95 -4.02 3.65 5.06
N VAL A 96 -4.81 4.62 4.62
CA VAL A 96 -6.18 4.45 4.13
C VAL A 96 -6.23 4.99 2.71
N ARG A 97 -6.77 4.19 1.78
CA ARG A 97 -7.01 4.61 0.41
C ARG A 97 -8.19 5.58 0.36
N LEU A 98 -8.02 6.71 -0.30
CA LEU A 98 -9.08 7.68 -0.64
C LEU A 98 -9.33 7.69 -2.15
N TYR A 99 -10.48 8.20 -2.56
CA TYR A 99 -10.86 8.36 -3.96
C TYR A 99 -11.10 9.85 -4.29
N PRO A 100 -11.02 10.28 -5.56
CA PRO A 100 -11.08 11.70 -5.93
C PRO A 100 -12.34 12.46 -5.48
N ASP A 101 -13.43 11.74 -5.19
CA ASP A 101 -14.69 12.25 -4.67
C ASP A 101 -14.70 12.45 -3.14
N ASP A 102 -13.68 11.97 -2.42
CA ASP A 102 -13.54 12.15 -0.97
C ASP A 102 -13.11 13.59 -0.63
N LEU A 103 -13.79 14.22 0.33
CA LEU A 103 -13.47 15.56 0.82
C LEU A 103 -12.00 15.72 1.27
N TYR A 104 -11.40 14.67 1.80
CA TYR A 104 -10.04 14.66 2.33
C TYR A 104 -9.01 14.19 1.28
N TYR A 105 -9.42 14.00 0.02
CA TYR A 105 -8.56 13.49 -1.04
C TYR A 105 -7.33 14.38 -1.29
N SER A 106 -7.41 15.68 -1.02
CA SER A 106 -6.26 16.60 -1.07
C SER A 106 -5.12 16.21 -0.14
N MET A 107 -5.38 15.41 0.90
CA MET A 107 -4.38 14.88 1.83
C MET A 107 -3.74 13.57 1.35
N ALA A 108 -4.24 12.97 0.28
CA ALA A 108 -3.73 11.70 -0.23
C ALA A 108 -2.43 11.91 -1.02
N ASN A 109 -1.53 10.94 -0.94
CA ASN A 109 -0.33 10.91 -1.76
C ASN A 109 -0.64 10.52 -3.22
N SER A 110 0.39 10.47 -4.06
CA SER A 110 0.29 10.07 -5.48
C SER A 110 -0.28 8.66 -5.73
N HIS A 111 -0.35 7.82 -4.70
CA HIS A 111 -0.92 6.47 -4.75
C HIS A 111 -2.34 6.41 -4.18
N HIS A 112 -2.96 7.58 -3.93
CA HIS A 112 -4.29 7.73 -3.35
C HIS A 112 -4.40 7.24 -1.90
N TYR A 113 -3.31 7.31 -1.12
CA TYR A 113 -3.31 6.94 0.29
C TYR A 113 -3.03 8.13 1.21
N VAL A 114 -3.73 8.17 2.34
CA VAL A 114 -3.47 9.09 3.45
C VAL A 114 -3.12 8.30 4.71
N PHE A 115 -2.32 8.88 5.61
CA PHE A 115 -2.10 8.29 6.92
C PHE A 115 -3.39 8.36 7.77
N GLU A 116 -3.76 7.24 8.39
CA GLU A 116 -5.01 7.13 9.15
C GLU A 116 -5.09 8.15 10.29
N HIS A 117 -4.01 8.32 11.05
CA HIS A 117 -3.97 9.27 12.16
C HIS A 117 -4.24 10.71 11.69
N ARG A 118 -3.71 11.11 10.51
CA ARG A 118 -4.00 12.41 9.89
C ARG A 118 -5.47 12.51 9.51
N LEU A 119 -6.01 11.47 8.86
CA LEU A 119 -7.40 11.45 8.42
C LEU A 119 -8.39 11.53 9.59
N ILE A 120 -8.12 10.83 10.70
CA ILE A 120 -8.97 10.87 11.90
C ILE A 120 -8.98 12.27 12.51
N VAL A 121 -7.83 12.94 12.63
CA VAL A 121 -7.77 14.32 13.13
C VAL A 121 -8.46 15.28 12.17
N ALA A 122 -8.27 15.15 10.86
CA ALA A 122 -8.95 15.97 9.86
C ALA A 122 -10.48 15.86 9.98
N LYS A 123 -10.99 14.63 10.12
CA LYS A 123 -12.41 14.35 10.35
C LYS A 123 -12.92 14.94 11.66
N HIS A 124 -12.12 14.86 12.74
CA HIS A 124 -12.46 15.48 14.02
C HIS A 124 -12.55 17.02 13.93
N LEU A 125 -11.68 17.64 13.12
CA LEU A 125 -11.71 19.09 12.85
C LEU A 125 -12.77 19.50 11.81
N GLY A 126 -13.30 18.55 11.04
CA GLY A 126 -14.25 18.81 9.96
C GLY A 126 -13.65 19.47 8.71
N ARG A 127 -12.32 19.40 8.53
CA ARG A 127 -11.62 19.95 7.37
C ARG A 127 -10.33 19.17 7.05
N PRO A 128 -9.82 19.21 5.81
CA PRO A 128 -8.49 18.72 5.49
C PRO A 128 -7.41 19.39 6.35
N LEU A 129 -6.34 18.64 6.65
CA LEU A 129 -5.16 19.19 7.31
C LEU A 129 -4.29 19.92 6.30
N GLU A 130 -3.69 21.01 6.76
CA GLU A 130 -2.70 21.77 6.03
C GLU A 130 -1.36 20.99 5.95
N GLU A 131 -0.49 21.38 5.02
CA GLU A 131 0.81 20.68 4.82
C GLU A 131 1.75 20.78 6.04
N TYR A 132 1.72 21.94 6.71
CA TYR A 132 2.48 22.25 7.93
C TYR A 132 1.82 21.72 9.21
N GLU A 133 0.58 21.22 9.13
CA GLU A 133 -0.10 20.57 10.24
C GLU A 133 0.39 19.12 10.33
N LYS A 134 1.08 18.79 11.43
CA LYS A 134 1.51 17.43 11.76
C LYS A 134 0.60 16.85 12.82
N VAL A 135 0.51 15.53 12.85
CA VAL A 135 -0.25 14.81 13.88
C VAL A 135 0.71 13.89 14.61
N HIS A 136 0.73 14.00 15.94
CA HIS A 136 1.65 13.27 16.82
C HIS A 136 0.88 12.31 17.72
N HIS A 137 1.45 11.13 17.98
CA HIS A 137 0.92 10.14 18.93
C HIS A 137 1.51 10.38 20.32
N LYS A 138 0.68 10.67 21.32
CA LYS A 138 1.13 10.94 22.71
C LYS A 138 1.87 9.77 23.33
N ASN A 139 1.37 8.56 23.12
CA ASN A 139 1.97 7.33 23.67
C ASN A 139 3.10 6.74 22.80
N GLY A 140 3.43 7.36 21.67
CA GLY A 140 4.43 6.85 20.73
C GLY A 140 4.01 5.59 19.94
N ILE A 141 2.80 5.06 20.13
CA ILE A 141 2.29 3.88 19.44
C ILE A 141 1.60 4.32 18.14
N ARG A 142 2.25 4.06 17.01
CA ARG A 142 1.90 4.61 15.68
C ARG A 142 0.58 4.11 15.07
N ASP A 143 0.03 3.02 15.57
CA ASP A 143 -1.27 2.48 15.17
C ASP A 143 -2.38 2.72 16.20
N ASP A 144 -2.07 3.35 17.33
CA ASP A 144 -3.07 3.77 18.30
C ASP A 144 -3.68 5.13 17.90
N ASN A 145 -4.66 5.07 16.99
CA ASN A 145 -5.26 6.27 16.40
C ASN A 145 -6.48 6.80 17.17
N ARG A 146 -6.55 6.57 18.50
CA ARG A 146 -7.62 7.10 19.36
C ARG A 146 -7.57 8.62 19.42
N CYS A 147 -8.56 9.30 18.87
CA CYS A 147 -8.73 10.75 18.89
C CYS A 147 -9.97 11.12 19.73
N PRO A 148 -9.94 12.20 20.55
CA PRO A 148 -8.85 13.17 20.74
C PRO A 148 -7.79 12.75 21.80
N GLY A 149 -7.95 11.58 22.41
CA GLY A 149 -7.14 11.17 23.56
C GLY A 149 -5.64 11.02 23.28
N ASN A 150 -5.26 10.35 22.19
CA ASN A 150 -3.87 9.98 21.88
C ASN A 150 -3.24 10.75 20.70
N LEU A 151 -4.05 11.46 19.90
CA LEU A 151 -3.56 12.22 18.74
C LEU A 151 -3.55 13.71 19.04
N GLU A 152 -2.44 14.37 18.72
CA GLU A 152 -2.26 15.81 18.87
C GLU A 152 -2.00 16.47 17.52
N LEU A 153 -2.65 17.62 17.28
CA LEU A 153 -2.33 18.48 16.14
C LEU A 153 -1.17 19.40 16.52
N TRP A 154 -0.12 19.38 15.72
CA TRP A 154 1.08 20.20 15.87
C TRP A 154 1.23 21.08 14.64
N ILE A 155 1.76 22.28 14.83
CA ILE A 155 2.18 23.15 13.73
C ILE A 155 3.70 23.08 13.67
N GLU A 156 4.25 22.65 12.55
CA GLU A 156 5.69 22.69 12.33
C GLU A 156 6.11 24.15 12.05
N LYS A 157 6.93 24.76 12.95
CA LYS A 157 7.39 26.16 12.83
C LYS A 157 8.90 26.24 12.56
N GLN A 158 9.21 26.91 11.43
CA GLN A 158 10.41 27.63 10.94
C GLN A 158 11.80 26.93 10.93
N PRO A 159 12.55 26.99 9.81
CA PRO A 159 13.97 26.63 9.76
C PRO A 159 14.83 27.64 10.57
N SER A 160 16.01 27.19 11.00
CA SER A 160 16.97 27.99 11.79
C SER A 160 17.36 29.31 11.11
N GLY A 161 17.52 30.39 11.88
CA GLY A 161 18.05 31.69 11.39
C GLY A 161 17.02 32.80 11.17
N GLN A 162 15.85 32.73 11.82
CA GLN A 162 14.79 33.73 11.73
C GLN A 162 15.12 35.01 12.51
N ARG A 163 14.68 36.16 12.02
CA ARG A 163 14.74 37.41 12.78
C ARG A 163 13.63 37.46 13.83
N ILE A 164 13.77 38.38 14.79
CA ILE A 164 12.75 38.60 15.85
C ILE A 164 11.42 39.01 15.21
N GLU A 165 11.46 39.83 14.17
CA GLU A 165 10.26 40.31 13.46
C GLU A 165 9.48 39.16 12.82
N ASP A 166 10.17 38.23 12.14
CA ASP A 166 9.56 37.06 11.50
C ASP A 166 8.86 36.13 12.52
N ILE A 167 9.49 35.99 13.70
CA ILE A 167 8.95 35.17 14.79
C ILE A 167 7.66 35.77 15.32
N LEU A 168 7.64 37.09 15.54
CA LEU A 168 6.48 37.84 16.03
C LEU A 168 5.35 37.80 15.01
N GLU A 169 5.63 38.03 13.74
CA GLU A 169 4.63 37.97 12.67
C GLU A 169 3.96 36.60 12.60
N TYR A 170 4.75 35.52 12.60
CA TYR A 170 4.18 34.17 12.65
C TYR A 170 3.40 33.92 13.94
N ALA A 171 3.87 34.41 15.09
CA ALA A 171 3.15 34.23 16.35
C ALA A 171 1.77 34.88 16.30
N TYR A 172 1.67 36.09 15.74
CA TYR A 172 0.38 36.75 15.51
C TYR A 172 -0.49 35.95 14.55
N TRP A 173 0.06 35.43 13.45
CA TRP A 173 -0.68 34.56 12.53
C TRP A 173 -1.22 33.29 13.22
N VAL A 174 -0.43 32.62 14.09
CA VAL A 174 -0.92 31.45 14.85
C VAL A 174 -2.05 31.83 15.79
N ILE A 175 -1.92 32.96 16.50
CA ILE A 175 -2.94 33.44 17.42
C ILE A 175 -4.22 33.76 16.65
N ASP A 176 -4.11 34.41 15.49
CA ASP A 176 -5.26 34.72 14.64
C ASP A 176 -5.95 33.44 14.14
N LYS A 177 -5.18 32.49 13.61
CA LYS A 177 -5.72 31.25 13.02
C LYS A 177 -6.28 30.27 14.06
N TYR A 178 -5.63 30.11 15.21
CA TYR A 178 -5.93 29.05 16.17
C TYR A 178 -6.36 29.57 17.55
N GLY A 179 -6.20 30.86 17.85
CA GLY A 179 -6.44 31.43 19.17
C GLY A 179 -7.91 31.63 19.52
N LYS A 180 -8.84 31.48 18.57
CA LYS A 180 -10.28 31.63 18.85
C LYS A 180 -10.74 30.60 19.89
N GLY A 181 -11.16 31.09 21.06
CA GLY A 181 -11.57 30.25 22.20
C GLY A 181 -10.41 29.74 23.06
N TRP A 182 -9.15 30.06 22.70
CA TRP A 182 -7.99 29.80 23.56
C TRP A 182 -7.95 30.82 24.70
N LYS A 183 -7.83 30.33 25.94
CA LYS A 183 -7.61 31.18 27.11
C LYS A 183 -6.14 31.07 27.51
N PHE A 184 -5.41 32.17 27.37
CA PHE A 184 -4.04 32.23 27.86
C PHE A 184 -4.05 32.20 29.39
N GLN A 185 -3.59 31.11 29.98
CA GLN A 185 -3.24 31.08 31.39
C GLN A 185 -1.81 31.58 31.49
N LYS A 186 -1.61 32.84 31.91
CA LYS A 186 -0.27 33.30 32.32
C LYS A 186 0.17 32.40 33.48
N PRO A 187 1.25 31.61 33.38
CA PRO A 187 1.90 31.15 34.59
C PRO A 187 2.31 32.40 35.38
N CYS A 188 1.98 32.45 36.66
CA CYS A 188 2.42 33.50 37.56
C CYS A 188 3.96 33.56 37.50
N PRO A 189 4.58 34.72 37.23
CA PRO A 189 6.04 34.85 37.22
C PRO A 189 6.69 34.37 38.53
N ASP A 190 5.93 34.44 39.63
CA ASP A 190 6.43 34.19 40.98
C ASP A 190 5.93 32.87 41.60
N CYS A 191 5.06 32.10 40.91
CA CYS A 191 4.59 30.83 41.48
C CYS A 191 4.72 29.66 40.50
N ASN A 192 5.68 28.80 40.81
CA ASN A 192 5.98 27.55 40.13
C ASN A 192 4.91 26.48 40.44
N LYS A 193 3.64 26.72 40.08
CA LYS A 193 2.55 25.76 40.22
C LYS A 193 1.72 25.68 38.95
N SER A 194 2.19 24.89 37.98
CA SER A 194 1.37 24.38 36.88
C SER A 194 0.49 23.22 37.38
N GLY A 195 -0.60 23.56 38.08
CA GLY A 195 -1.68 22.61 38.35
C GLY A 195 -2.61 22.53 37.14
N TRP A 196 -2.64 21.39 36.47
CA TRP A 196 -3.66 21.09 35.46
C TRP A 196 -5.03 21.08 36.16
N MET A 197 -5.96 21.95 35.75
CA MET A 197 -7.37 21.78 36.06
C MET A 197 -8.08 21.22 34.84
N ASP A 198 -8.73 20.08 35.04
CA ASP A 198 -9.59 19.41 34.09
C ASP A 198 -10.68 20.35 33.57
N LYS A 199 -10.90 20.31 32.26
CA LYS A 199 -11.99 21.02 31.59
C LYS A 199 -13.28 20.24 31.82
N GLY A 200 -14.28 20.89 32.41
CA GLY A 200 -15.68 20.48 32.34
C GLY A 200 -16.30 20.75 30.97
#